data_AF-A0A6M4P8C6-F1
#
_entry.id   AF-A0A6M4P8C6-F1
#
_cell.length_a   1.000
_cell.length_b   1.000
_cell.length_c   1.000
_cell.angle_alpha   90.00
_cell.angle_beta   90.00
_cell.angle_gamma   90.00
#
_symmetry.space_group_name_H-M   'P 1'
#
loop_
_entity.id
_entity.type
_entity.pdbx_description
1 polymer ?
#
loop_
_entity_poly.entity_id
_entity_poly.type
_entity_poly.pdbx_seq_one_letter_code
_entity_poly.pdbx_strand_id
1 'polypeptide(L)' 'MLAKLSVNEQNLFEQVYKRHVNPMGSEERKKYGREEITKVEKDVPNKCLTVYFANSEWFR' A
#
# COMPACT_ATOMS: atom_id res chain seq x y z
N MET A 1 -7.42 -7.70 -4.11
CA MET A 1 -6.19 -7.30 -4.83
C MET A 1 -4.91 -7.71 -4.11
N LEU A 2 -4.78 -7.55 -2.78
CA LEU A 2 -3.62 -8.03 -2.02
C LEU A 2 -3.46 -9.57 -1.98
N ALA A 3 -4.53 -10.35 -2.11
CA ALA A 3 -4.48 -11.82 -2.14
C ALA A 3 -3.70 -12.42 -3.33
N LYS A 4 -3.40 -11.61 -4.37
CA LYS A 4 -2.55 -12.00 -5.51
C LYS A 4 -1.06 -11.70 -5.27
N LEU A 5 -0.71 -11.11 -4.13
CA LEU A 5 0.66 -10.87 -3.71
C LEU A 5 1.20 -12.10 -2.98
N SER A 6 2.46 -12.42 -3.20
CA SER A 6 3.20 -13.39 -2.40
C SER A 6 3.30 -12.93 -0.94
N VAL A 7 3.59 -13.85 -0.02
CA VAL A 7 3.74 -13.55 1.41
C VAL A 7 4.76 -12.43 1.65
N ASN A 8 5.88 -12.45 0.93
CA ASN A 8 6.91 -11.42 1.04
C ASN A 8 6.41 -10.05 0.61
N GLU A 9 5.60 -9.98 -0.44
CA GLU A 9 5.02 -8.73 -0.94
C GLU A 9 3.93 -8.20 -0.01
N GLN A 10 3.13 -9.07 0.60
CA GLN A 10 2.17 -8.68 1.63
C GLN A 10 2.88 -8.13 2.87
N ASN A 11 4.00 -8.73 3.27
CA ASN A 11 4.82 -8.24 4.38
C ASN A 11 5.46 -6.89 4.06
N LEU A 12 5.97 -6.70 2.85
CA LEU A 12 6.53 -5.41 2.41
C LEU A 12 5.44 -4.33 2.41
N PHE A 13 4.26 -4.65 1.88
CA PHE A 13 3.09 -3.78 1.92
C PHE A 13 2.77 -3.36 3.36
N GLU A 14 2.63 -4.30 4.29
CA GLU A 14 2.31 -4.02 5.69
C GLU A 14 3.34 -3.11 6.37
N GLN A 15 4.63 -3.30 6.07
CA GLN A 15 5.69 -2.47 6.65
C GLN A 15 5.65 -1.04 6.12
N VAL A 16 5.54 -0.86 4.80
CA VAL A 16 5.48 0.47 4.16
C VAL A 16 4.20 1.18 4.57
N TYR A 17 3.08 0.45 4.54
CA TYR A 17 1.77 0.94 4.96
C TYR A 17 1.81 1.47 6.39
N LYS A 18 2.22 0.64 7.37
CA LYS A 18 2.33 1.08 8.78
C LYS A 18 3.19 2.33 8.96
N ARG A 19 4.31 2.44 8.24
CA ARG A 19 5.17 3.64 8.30
C ARG A 19 4.48 4.90 7.79
N HIS A 20 3.67 4.79 6.75
CA HIS A 20 2.94 5.92 6.18
C HIS A 20 1.71 6.32 7.00
N VAL A 21 0.90 5.36 7.46
CA VAL A 21 -0.31 5.68 8.24
C VAL A 21 -0.04 6.00 9.71
N ASN A 22 1.05 5.53 10.32
CA ASN A 22 1.37 5.85 11.72
C ASN A 22 1.40 7.36 12.04
N PRO A 23 2.07 8.22 11.26
CA PRO A 23 2.10 9.66 11.54
C PRO A 23 0.78 10.38 11.20
N MET A 24 -0.14 9.75 10.45
CA MET A 24 -1.40 10.36 10.02
C MET A 24 -2.46 10.39 11.12
N GLY A 25 -3.32 11.42 11.09
CA GLY A 25 -4.51 11.50 11.94
C GLY A 25 -5.56 10.44 11.60
N SER A 26 -6.49 10.16 12.52
CA SER A 26 -7.51 9.11 12.36
C SER A 26 -8.40 9.27 11.12
N GLU A 27 -8.72 10.51 10.74
CA GLU A 27 -9.53 10.80 9.55
C GLU A 27 -8.75 10.63 8.25
N GLU A 28 -7.45 10.97 8.24
CA GLU A 28 -6.59 10.76 7.07
C GLU A 28 -6.34 9.28 6.81
N ARG A 29 -6.15 8.48 7.86
CA ARG A 29 -5.94 7.02 7.74
C ARG A 29 -7.06 6.31 6.98
N LYS A 30 -8.30 6.80 7.06
CA LYS A 30 -9.45 6.22 6.34
C LYS A 30 -9.26 6.26 4.82
N LYS A 31 -8.54 7.26 4.29
CA LYS A 31 -8.26 7.41 2.85
C LYS A 31 -7.28 6.37 2.31
N TYR A 32 -6.58 5.67 3.20
CA TYR A 32 -5.56 4.69 2.84
C TYR A 32 -5.94 3.27 3.28
N GLY A 33 -7.22 3.04 3.64
CA GLY A 33 -7.72 1.72 3.94
C GLY A 33 -7.39 0.71 2.84
N ARG A 34 -7.39 -0.59 3.18
CA ARG A 34 -7.14 -1.65 2.19
C ARG A 34 -8.21 -1.68 1.11
N GLU A 35 -9.42 -1.25 1.48
CA GLU A 35 -10.59 -1.02 0.63
C GLU A 35 -10.38 0.11 -0.38
N GLU A 36 -9.53 1.08 -0.07
CA GLU A 36 -9.23 2.21 -0.94
C GLU A 36 -8.14 1.87 -1.98
N ILE A 37 -7.51 0.70 -1.90
CA ILE A 37 -6.47 0.28 -2.85
C ILE A 37 -7.09 -0.04 -4.21
N THR A 38 -6.74 0.75 -5.22
CA THR A 38 -7.23 0.61 -6.60
C THR A 38 -6.30 -0.24 -7.45
N LYS A 39 -4.99 -0.19 -7.20
CA LYS A 39 -3.99 -0.89 -8.00
C LYS A 39 -2.73 -1.18 -7.19
N VAL A 40 -2.08 -2.29 -7.48
CA VAL A 40 -0.73 -2.59 -7.00
C VAL A 40 0.14 -2.94 -8.19
N GLU A 41 1.23 -2.19 -8.37
CA GLU A 41 2.23 -2.43 -9.40
C GLU A 41 3.50 -3.03 -8.78
N LYS A 42 4.02 -4.04 -9.45
CA LYS A 42 5.23 -4.75 -9.03
C LYS A 42 6.38 -4.29 -9.90
N ASP A 43 7.44 -3.81 -9.26
CA ASP A 43 8.72 -3.55 -9.90
C ASP A 43 9.66 -4.69 -9.52
N VAL A 44 9.60 -5.80 -10.27
CA VAL A 44 10.39 -7.01 -10.02
C VAL A 44 11.90 -6.75 -10.08
N PRO A 45 12.44 -5.98 -11.06
CA PRO A 45 13.85 -5.61 -11.08
C PRO A 45 14.33 -4.92 -9.79
N ASN A 46 13.54 -3.98 -9.26
CA ASN A 46 13.91 -3.21 -8.07
C ASN A 46 13.37 -3.81 -6.75
N LYS A 47 12.63 -4.91 -6.81
CA LYS A 47 11.95 -5.54 -5.66
C LYS A 47 11.06 -4.56 -4.88
N CYS A 48 10.40 -3.63 -5.59
CA CYS A 48 9.49 -2.64 -5.00
C CYS A 48 8.03 -2.94 -5.34
N LEU A 49 7.13 -2.41 -4.51
CA LEU A 49 5.70 -2.40 -4.77
C LEU A 49 5.23 -0.95 -4.78
N THR A 50 4.49 -0.56 -5.80
CA THR A 50 3.77 0.73 -5.82
C THR A 50 2.30 0.46 -5.58
N VAL A 51 1.72 1.11 -4.58
CA VAL A 51 0.32 0.93 -4.19
C VAL A 51 -0.43 2.22 -4.46
N TYR A 52 -1.50 2.13 -5.24
CA TYR A 52 -2.35 3.27 -5.60
C TYR A 52 -3.66 3.20 -4.84
N PHE A 53 -4.14 4.35 -4.40
CA PHE A 53 -5.36 4.52 -3.61
C PHE A 53 -6.43 5.31 -4.39
N ALA A 54 -7.69 5.24 -3.95
CA ALA A 54 -8.82 5.89 -4.58
C ALA A 54 -8.74 7.43 -4.53
N ASN A 55 -8.04 7.98 -3.53
CA ASN A 55 -7.74 9.42 -3.43
C ASN A 55 -6.69 9.90 -4.46
N SER A 56 -6.31 9.06 -5.44
CA SER A 56 -5.28 9.33 -6.45
C SER A 56 -3.85 9.44 -5.91
N GLU A 57 -3.62 9.08 -4.64
CA GLU A 57 -2.27 9.00 -4.07
C GLU A 57 -1.68 7.60 -4.23
N TRP A 58 -0.36 7.51 -4.05
CA TRP A 58 0.36 6.26 -4.11
C TRP A 58 1.58 6.24 -3.20
N PHE A 59 1.97 5.05 -2.75
CA PHE A 59 3.16 4.80 -1.93
C PHE A 59 4.07 3.76 -2.58
N ARG A 60 5.39 3.88 -2.36
CA ARG A 60 6.42 2.95 -2.83
C ARG A 60 7.33 2.50 -1.69
#